data_AF-A0A971UAQ3-F1
#
_entry.id   AF-A0A971UAQ3-F1
#
_cell.length_a   1.000
_cell.length_b   1.000
_cell.length_c   1.000
_cell.angle_alpha   90.00
_cell.angle_beta   90.00
_cell.angle_gamma   90.00
#
_symmetry.space_group_name_H-M   'P 1'
#
loop_
_entity.id
_entity.type
_entity.pdbx_description
1 polymer ?
#
loop_
_entity_poly.entity_id
_entity_poly.type
_entity_poly.pdbx_seq_one_letter_code
_entity_poly.pdbx_strand_id
1 'polypeptide(L)'
;MGDIFHSSPMSIGTPNALFYDQWDNASPKAFDTFRSNHIRTSANDAYHNRFMIVGANDGQLHAFKTGELGADGGGKELWSFIPPNQLRRLKLIYHTYGQHPLDKSRQYYVDGPTSAAEIWVQDGSATDISNTTKTESEWKTLLVTALGRGGTSTLWSSSVSCDADSSAGFSPYWTATHPNYCGYYAFDASDTADDTVNWPFLWRIGANTGLPEDEGKYLGQAWSKMFIGRVRINNIERWIGLIGGGYSGCGLAKGRTCALDGGNDTRGKGFYVIDLSNGDILWKYTYATSSGALKGDVPAGPSAVDSDNDGFIDRAYVGDLAGNIWRFQFCRKSDQSTCTESNWSGGMMFNNNDNAGNRPIYTSAAVSMDPSYNLWVYVGTGDKTQPTAPNAQERFYAIKDRRNNGDSAYTVSDLDSITPSQAADVYEDGNISSKNGWWIQFPKSEKVLAEPTIYQGRLYFTTYVPDTGGENSDPCNAPGSSRIYNMNYITAKGYWGSDAKYITEEGSGVMSAVVVSVGPDGSANLYYSQSVGDHVQQLQDPNLSNDPRGSLIYWQDRRIRP
;
A
#
# COMPACT_ATOMS: atom_id res chain seq x y z
N MET A 1 -7.52 -23.92 1.31
CA MET A 1 -6.67 -22.73 1.17
C MET A 1 -5.53 -22.82 2.18
N GLY A 2 -4.33 -22.42 1.77
CA GLY A 2 -3.17 -22.26 2.66
C GLY A 2 -3.32 -21.06 3.60
N ASP A 3 -2.30 -20.77 4.39
CA ASP A 3 -2.28 -19.60 5.27
C ASP A 3 -2.21 -18.29 4.46
N ILE A 4 -2.90 -17.27 4.96
CA ILE A 4 -2.84 -15.88 4.48
C ILE A 4 -1.89 -15.15 5.42
N PHE A 5 -0.85 -14.51 4.89
CA PHE A 5 0.18 -13.88 5.71
C PHE A 5 0.31 -12.37 5.48
N HIS A 6 1.04 -11.90 4.45
CA HIS A 6 1.06 -10.46 4.13
C HIS A 6 0.09 -10.03 3.02
N SER A 7 -0.63 -10.99 2.42
CA SER A 7 -1.67 -10.65 1.45
C SER A 7 -2.77 -9.82 2.11
N SER A 8 -3.41 -8.97 1.32
CA SER A 8 -4.40 -7.99 1.80
C SER A 8 -5.77 -8.32 1.23
N PRO A 9 -6.55 -9.24 1.85
CA PRO A 9 -7.86 -9.63 1.34
C PRO A 9 -8.70 -8.41 1.00
N MET A 10 -9.28 -8.39 -0.19
CA MET A 10 -10.04 -7.25 -0.69
C MET A 10 -11.38 -7.70 -1.21
N SER A 11 -12.45 -7.03 -0.78
CA SER A 11 -13.78 -7.23 -1.35
C SER A 11 -14.01 -6.27 -2.51
N ILE A 12 -14.42 -6.82 -3.65
CA ILE A 12 -14.76 -6.08 -4.86
C ILE A 12 -16.27 -6.10 -5.05
N GLY A 13 -16.88 -4.94 -4.84
CA GLY A 13 -18.31 -4.71 -5.02
C GLY A 13 -18.62 -4.00 -6.33
N THR A 14 -19.85 -3.49 -6.40
CA THR A 14 -20.30 -2.60 -7.47
C THR A 14 -19.30 -1.44 -7.62
N PRO A 15 -18.90 -1.06 -8.85
CA PRO A 15 -18.09 0.11 -9.10
C PRO A 15 -18.57 1.31 -8.30
N ASN A 16 -17.63 2.07 -7.76
CA ASN A 16 -17.93 3.05 -6.72
C ASN A 16 -19.08 3.98 -7.15
N ALA A 17 -20.19 3.93 -6.40
CA ALA A 17 -21.38 4.76 -6.65
C ALA A 17 -21.08 6.24 -6.47
N LEU A 18 -20.08 6.53 -5.64
CA LEU A 18 -19.57 7.86 -5.53
C LEU A 18 -18.71 8.21 -6.75
N PHE A 19 -18.40 7.43 -7.80
CA PHE A 19 -17.62 7.95 -8.95
C PHE A 19 -18.39 8.79 -9.96
N TYR A 20 -17.84 9.98 -10.21
CA TYR A 20 -18.22 10.92 -11.25
C TYR A 20 -16.98 11.33 -12.05
N ASP A 21 -16.99 10.98 -13.34
CA ASP A 21 -15.91 11.36 -14.23
C ASP A 21 -16.20 12.73 -14.87
N GLN A 22 -15.69 13.79 -14.26
CA GLN A 22 -15.88 15.15 -14.74
C GLN A 22 -15.22 15.42 -16.10
N TRP A 23 -14.28 14.57 -16.52
CA TRP A 23 -13.48 14.73 -17.73
C TRP A 23 -13.97 13.89 -18.92
N ASP A 24 -15.03 13.11 -18.72
CA ASP A 24 -15.68 12.39 -19.80
C ASP A 24 -16.79 13.24 -20.40
N ASN A 25 -16.72 13.59 -21.69
CA ASN A 25 -17.76 14.35 -22.39
C ASN A 25 -18.99 13.52 -22.79
N ALA A 26 -19.00 12.21 -22.56
CA ALA A 26 -20.16 11.37 -22.83
C ALA A 26 -21.39 11.79 -21.99
N SER A 27 -22.58 11.51 -22.51
CA SER A 27 -23.86 11.70 -21.82
C SER A 27 -24.81 10.55 -22.18
N PRO A 28 -25.11 9.62 -21.25
CA PRO A 28 -24.57 9.53 -19.88
C PRO A 28 -23.05 9.31 -19.87
N LYS A 29 -22.39 9.57 -18.72
CA LYS A 29 -20.97 9.29 -18.56
C LYS A 29 -20.73 7.79 -18.77
N ALA A 30 -19.66 7.42 -19.46
CA ALA A 30 -19.32 6.03 -19.74
C ALA A 30 -19.16 5.21 -18.45
N PHE A 31 -18.59 5.81 -17.40
CA PHE A 31 -18.47 5.15 -16.10
C PHE A 31 -19.83 4.88 -15.44
N ASP A 32 -20.80 5.79 -15.58
CA ASP A 32 -22.14 5.59 -15.00
C ASP A 32 -22.83 4.39 -15.66
N THR A 33 -22.66 4.24 -16.98
CA THR A 33 -23.11 3.07 -17.73
C THR A 33 -22.37 1.81 -17.27
N PHE A 34 -21.03 1.85 -17.19
CA PHE A 34 -20.20 0.74 -16.72
C PHE A 34 -20.64 0.26 -15.33
N ARG A 35 -20.81 1.18 -14.38
CA ARG A 35 -21.30 0.86 -13.02
C ARG A 35 -22.68 0.20 -13.05
N SER A 36 -23.58 0.69 -13.87
CA SER A 36 -24.96 0.17 -13.97
C SER A 36 -25.01 -1.24 -14.56
N ASN A 37 -24.04 -1.59 -15.41
CA ASN A 37 -23.93 -2.92 -16.02
C ASN A 37 -23.10 -3.90 -15.17
N HIS A 38 -22.35 -3.42 -14.17
CA HIS A 38 -21.48 -4.22 -13.30
C HIS A 38 -21.90 -4.13 -11.83
N ILE A 39 -23.19 -4.30 -11.55
CA ILE A 39 -23.70 -4.34 -10.18
C ILE A 39 -23.22 -5.64 -9.50
N ARG A 40 -22.60 -5.51 -8.33
CA ARG A 40 -22.11 -6.60 -7.49
C ARG A 40 -22.52 -6.37 -6.05
N THR A 41 -23.56 -7.07 -5.61
CA THR A 41 -24.09 -7.05 -4.25
C THR A 41 -23.64 -8.29 -3.48
N SER A 42 -23.70 -8.21 -2.15
CA SER A 42 -23.57 -9.38 -1.27
C SER A 42 -24.93 -9.93 -0.84
N ALA A 43 -26.02 -9.31 -1.28
CA ALA A 43 -27.38 -9.76 -0.99
C ALA A 43 -27.75 -10.91 -1.94
N ASN A 44 -28.65 -11.78 -1.50
CA ASN A 44 -29.20 -12.83 -2.36
C ASN A 44 -30.21 -12.24 -3.36
N ASP A 45 -29.69 -11.57 -4.38
CA ASP A 45 -30.45 -11.00 -5.49
C ASP A 45 -29.82 -11.38 -6.84
N ALA A 46 -30.37 -10.89 -7.95
CA ALA A 46 -29.87 -11.18 -9.29
C ALA A 46 -28.44 -10.68 -9.56
N TYR A 47 -27.89 -9.86 -8.66
CA TYR A 47 -26.57 -9.24 -8.73
C TYR A 47 -25.64 -9.74 -7.60
N HIS A 48 -25.92 -10.91 -7.02
CA HIS A 48 -25.14 -11.55 -5.95
C HIS A 48 -23.75 -12.00 -6.44
N ASN A 49 -22.93 -11.06 -6.94
CA ASN A 49 -21.70 -11.34 -7.67
C ASN A 49 -20.51 -10.57 -7.06
N ARG A 50 -20.68 -10.06 -5.83
CA ARG A 50 -19.58 -9.48 -5.05
C ARG A 50 -18.60 -10.57 -4.67
N PHE A 51 -17.32 -10.32 -4.89
CA PHE A 51 -16.27 -11.30 -4.63
C PHE A 51 -15.18 -10.75 -3.71
N MET A 52 -14.42 -11.65 -3.10
CA MET A 52 -13.24 -11.36 -2.32
C MET A 52 -12.04 -12.03 -2.95
N ILE A 53 -10.92 -11.32 -3.01
CA ILE A 53 -9.65 -11.78 -3.59
C ILE A 53 -8.59 -11.86 -2.50
N VAL A 54 -7.81 -12.93 -2.51
CA VAL A 54 -6.77 -13.16 -1.52
C VAL A 54 -5.65 -14.06 -2.04
N GLY A 55 -4.40 -13.66 -1.80
CA GLY A 55 -3.24 -14.50 -2.03
C GLY A 55 -3.00 -15.45 -0.86
N ALA A 56 -2.71 -16.72 -1.16
CA ALA A 56 -2.45 -17.74 -0.16
C ALA A 56 -1.12 -18.48 -0.39
N ASN A 57 -0.59 -19.06 0.68
CA ASN A 57 0.65 -19.84 0.68
C ASN A 57 0.47 -21.29 0.20
N ASP A 58 -0.69 -21.64 -0.36
CA ASP A 58 -0.86 -22.84 -1.19
C ASP A 58 -0.48 -22.62 -2.67
N GLY A 59 0.02 -21.42 -3.00
CA GLY A 59 0.56 -21.13 -4.32
C GLY A 59 -0.36 -20.32 -5.22
N GLN A 60 -1.57 -20.00 -4.77
CA GLN A 60 -2.59 -19.40 -5.64
C GLN A 60 -3.10 -18.07 -5.11
N LEU A 61 -3.53 -17.22 -6.05
CA LEU A 61 -4.48 -16.15 -5.80
C LEU A 61 -5.86 -16.76 -5.94
N HIS A 62 -6.73 -16.57 -4.95
CA HIS A 62 -8.09 -17.08 -4.96
C HIS A 62 -9.09 -15.92 -5.05
N ALA A 63 -10.22 -16.18 -5.69
CA ALA A 63 -11.41 -15.35 -5.64
C ALA A 63 -12.60 -16.16 -5.11
N PHE A 64 -13.27 -15.64 -4.09
CA PHE A 64 -14.43 -16.26 -3.45
C PHE A 64 -15.65 -15.37 -3.58
N LYS A 65 -16.81 -15.98 -3.82
CA LYS A 65 -18.10 -15.31 -3.75
C LYS A 65 -18.37 -14.88 -2.31
N THR A 66 -18.70 -13.60 -2.11
CA THR A 66 -19.11 -13.12 -0.79
C THR A 66 -20.59 -13.41 -0.57
N GLY A 67 -20.99 -13.75 0.65
CA GLY A 67 -22.37 -14.09 0.99
C GLY A 67 -22.44 -14.87 2.30
N GLU A 68 -23.65 -15.13 2.79
CA GLU A 68 -23.85 -15.96 3.98
C GLU A 68 -23.43 -17.42 3.70
N LEU A 69 -22.76 -18.06 4.67
CA LEU A 69 -22.28 -19.43 4.52
C LEU A 69 -23.46 -20.41 4.40
N GLY A 70 -23.48 -21.20 3.34
CA GLY A 70 -24.51 -22.23 3.11
C GLY A 70 -25.80 -21.73 2.46
N ALA A 71 -25.97 -20.42 2.30
CA ALA A 71 -26.98 -19.81 1.45
C ALA A 71 -26.31 -19.33 0.15
N ASP A 72 -26.90 -19.67 -1.00
CA ASP A 72 -26.61 -19.03 -2.31
C ASP A 72 -25.14 -19.07 -2.79
N GLY A 73 -24.34 -20.00 -2.26
CA GLY A 73 -22.95 -20.17 -2.62
C GLY A 73 -21.99 -19.18 -1.97
N GLY A 74 -22.35 -18.52 -0.87
CA GLY A 74 -21.39 -17.74 -0.06
C GLY A 74 -20.17 -18.58 0.34
N GLY A 75 -18.96 -18.05 0.07
CA GLY A 75 -17.69 -18.75 0.27
C GLY A 75 -17.30 -19.72 -0.84
N LYS A 76 -18.11 -19.86 -1.90
CA LYS A 76 -17.76 -20.63 -3.11
C LYS A 76 -16.57 -19.98 -3.81
N GLU A 77 -15.59 -20.79 -4.18
CA GLU A 77 -14.48 -20.35 -5.02
C GLU A 77 -14.97 -20.12 -6.46
N LEU A 78 -14.73 -18.91 -6.98
CA LEU A 78 -15.13 -18.49 -8.32
C LEU A 78 -13.99 -18.67 -9.31
N TRP A 79 -12.76 -18.39 -8.86
CA TRP A 79 -11.59 -18.33 -9.72
C TRP A 79 -10.32 -18.50 -8.90
N SER A 80 -9.29 -19.05 -9.53
CA SER A 80 -7.95 -19.05 -8.97
C SER A 80 -6.89 -18.85 -10.04
N PHE A 81 -5.73 -18.35 -9.63
CA PHE A 81 -4.57 -18.18 -10.47
C PHE A 81 -3.31 -18.64 -9.76
N ILE A 82 -2.54 -19.49 -10.44
CA ILE A 82 -1.20 -19.88 -10.02
C ILE A 82 -0.21 -19.06 -10.83
N PRO A 83 0.58 -18.17 -10.21
CA PRO A 83 1.64 -17.46 -10.92
C PRO A 83 2.62 -18.46 -11.57
N PRO A 84 2.98 -18.29 -12.85
CA PRO A 84 3.82 -19.27 -13.56
C PRO A 84 5.18 -19.52 -12.90
N ASN A 85 5.75 -18.50 -12.26
CA ASN A 85 7.00 -18.64 -11.52
C ASN A 85 6.86 -19.47 -10.24
N GLN A 86 5.63 -19.70 -9.74
CA GLN A 86 5.31 -20.52 -8.57
C GLN A 86 4.91 -21.96 -8.92
N LEU A 87 4.46 -22.24 -10.15
CA LEU A 87 3.93 -23.56 -10.55
C LEU A 87 4.89 -24.72 -10.21
N ARG A 88 6.18 -24.58 -10.55
CA ARG A 88 7.20 -25.61 -10.25
C ARG A 88 7.49 -25.78 -8.76
N ARG A 89 7.17 -24.76 -7.95
CA ARG A 89 7.41 -24.74 -6.51
C ARG A 89 6.28 -25.41 -5.74
N LEU A 90 5.10 -25.64 -6.33
CA LEU A 90 3.97 -26.30 -5.65
C LEU A 90 4.33 -27.68 -5.09
N LYS A 91 5.27 -28.41 -5.72
CA LYS A 91 5.80 -29.68 -5.19
C LYS A 91 6.49 -29.55 -3.82
N LEU A 92 6.89 -28.33 -3.44
CA LEU A 92 7.50 -28.03 -2.15
C LEU A 92 6.47 -27.81 -1.04
N ILE A 93 5.17 -27.77 -1.36
CA ILE A 93 4.08 -27.72 -0.38
C ILE A 93 3.92 -29.08 0.32
N TYR A 94 4.15 -30.18 -0.39
CA TYR A 94 3.96 -31.53 0.15
C TYR A 94 5.06 -31.92 1.14
N HIS A 95 4.65 -32.44 2.30
CA HIS A 95 5.56 -33.04 3.29
C HIS A 95 5.83 -34.51 2.94
N THR A 96 7.10 -34.87 2.74
CA THR A 96 7.47 -36.28 2.61
C THR A 96 7.27 -37.00 3.95
N TYR A 97 6.69 -38.20 3.91
CA TYR A 97 6.49 -39.05 5.09
C TYR A 97 7.81 -39.22 5.86
N GLY A 98 7.81 -38.87 7.15
CA GLY A 98 8.98 -38.98 8.05
C GLY A 98 9.78 -37.69 8.27
N GLN A 99 9.41 -36.55 7.66
CA GLN A 99 10.03 -35.25 7.97
C GLN A 99 9.10 -34.42 8.86
N HIS A 100 9.60 -33.94 10.00
CA HIS A 100 8.82 -33.08 10.88
C HIS A 100 8.65 -31.69 10.25
N PRO A 101 7.45 -31.06 10.31
CA PRO A 101 7.22 -29.73 9.71
C PRO A 101 8.18 -28.64 10.17
N LEU A 102 8.72 -28.74 11.40
CA LEU A 102 9.68 -27.79 11.96
C LEU A 102 11.09 -27.88 11.32
N ASP A 103 11.40 -28.97 10.62
CA ASP A 103 12.72 -29.17 10.00
C ASP A 103 12.83 -28.52 8.60
N LYS A 104 11.74 -27.91 8.11
CA LYS A 104 11.66 -27.25 6.80
C LYS A 104 11.59 -25.74 6.97
N SER A 105 12.30 -25.01 6.10
CA SER A 105 12.10 -23.57 5.99
C SER A 105 10.72 -23.26 5.40
N ARG A 106 9.99 -22.35 6.06
CA ARG A 106 8.67 -21.89 5.59
C ARG A 106 8.78 -21.38 4.16
N GLN A 107 7.93 -21.91 3.29
CA GLN A 107 7.80 -21.44 1.92
C GLN A 107 6.75 -20.34 1.86
N TYR A 108 7.06 -19.29 1.09
CA TYR A 108 6.11 -18.24 0.75
C TYR A 108 5.79 -18.34 -0.75
N TYR A 109 4.53 -18.06 -1.11
CA TYR A 109 4.06 -18.08 -2.50
C TYR A 109 3.33 -16.79 -2.89
N VAL A 110 2.00 -16.72 -2.82
CA VAL A 110 1.26 -15.48 -3.12
C VAL A 110 1.09 -14.71 -1.81
N ASP A 111 2.19 -14.12 -1.35
CA ASP A 111 2.28 -13.46 -0.03
C ASP A 111 2.13 -11.94 -0.13
N GLY A 112 2.17 -11.34 -1.31
CA GLY A 112 2.18 -9.89 -1.46
C GLY A 112 0.80 -9.23 -1.35
N PRO A 113 0.77 -7.89 -1.20
CA PRO A 113 -0.46 -7.13 -1.18
C PRO A 113 -1.20 -7.20 -2.52
N THR A 114 -2.53 -7.09 -2.46
CA THR A 114 -3.42 -6.98 -3.62
C THR A 114 -3.99 -5.57 -3.70
N SER A 115 -4.17 -5.09 -4.93
CA SER A 115 -4.77 -3.80 -5.26
C SER A 115 -5.83 -4.00 -6.33
N ALA A 116 -6.92 -3.25 -6.25
CA ALA A 116 -7.91 -3.20 -7.31
C ALA A 116 -8.52 -1.81 -7.41
N ALA A 117 -8.94 -1.45 -8.61
CA ALA A 117 -9.65 -0.22 -8.88
C ALA A 117 -10.36 -0.32 -10.23
N GLU A 118 -11.40 0.48 -10.42
CA GLU A 118 -11.91 0.75 -11.75
C GLU A 118 -10.98 1.74 -12.46
N ILE A 119 -10.49 1.35 -13.64
CA ILE A 119 -9.58 2.15 -14.45
C ILE A 119 -10.18 2.36 -15.83
N TRP A 120 -9.80 3.45 -16.48
CA TRP A 120 -10.10 3.68 -17.88
C TRP A 120 -8.85 3.43 -18.71
N VAL A 121 -8.93 2.46 -19.61
CA VAL A 121 -7.87 2.15 -20.58
C VAL A 121 -8.36 2.59 -21.94
N GLN A 122 -7.80 3.70 -22.41
CA GLN A 122 -8.20 4.29 -23.69
C GLN A 122 -7.92 3.33 -24.86
N ASP A 123 -8.90 3.18 -25.75
CA ASP A 123 -8.70 2.54 -27.04
C ASP A 123 -8.39 3.60 -28.11
N GLY A 124 -7.36 3.36 -28.92
CA GLY A 124 -6.93 4.28 -29.98
C GLY A 124 -6.12 5.49 -29.51
N SER A 125 -6.25 6.61 -30.24
CA SER A 125 -5.38 7.78 -30.09
C SER A 125 -5.72 8.62 -28.87
N ALA A 126 -4.69 9.01 -28.14
CA ALA A 126 -4.82 9.90 -27.00
C ALA A 126 -5.44 11.26 -27.36
N THR A 127 -6.37 11.73 -26.53
CA THR A 127 -7.04 13.02 -26.71
C THR A 127 -6.75 13.95 -25.53
N ASP A 128 -6.80 15.25 -25.77
CA ASP A 128 -6.78 16.25 -24.71
C ASP A 128 -7.96 16.01 -23.75
N ILE A 129 -7.70 16.09 -22.44
CA ILE A 129 -8.68 15.84 -21.37
C ILE A 129 -9.99 16.62 -21.57
N SER A 130 -9.92 17.86 -22.07
CA SER A 130 -11.11 18.69 -22.27
C SER A 130 -12.02 18.21 -23.40
N ASN A 131 -11.51 17.36 -24.30
CA ASN A 131 -12.20 16.85 -25.47
C ASN A 131 -12.42 15.32 -25.40
N THR A 132 -12.01 14.67 -24.32
CA THR A 132 -12.13 13.22 -24.17
C THR A 132 -13.59 12.80 -24.05
N THR A 133 -14.01 11.86 -24.91
CA THR A 133 -15.29 11.15 -24.79
C THR A 133 -14.96 9.68 -24.60
N LYS A 134 -15.37 9.11 -23.47
CA LYS A 134 -15.05 7.72 -23.11
C LYS A 134 -16.19 6.80 -23.54
N THR A 135 -15.88 5.51 -23.62
CA THR A 135 -16.87 4.45 -23.85
C THR A 135 -16.87 3.46 -22.70
N GLU A 136 -18.00 2.76 -22.52
CA GLU A 136 -18.14 1.77 -21.44
C GLU A 136 -17.08 0.67 -21.54
N SER A 137 -16.79 0.18 -22.75
CA SER A 137 -15.86 -0.94 -22.99
C SER A 137 -14.40 -0.63 -22.64
N GLU A 138 -14.05 0.66 -22.51
CA GLU A 138 -12.71 1.10 -22.07
C GLU A 138 -12.55 1.04 -20.55
N TRP A 139 -13.65 0.97 -19.79
CA TRP A 139 -13.60 0.81 -18.35
C TRP A 139 -13.35 -0.64 -17.97
N LYS A 140 -12.50 -0.83 -16.95
CA LYS A 140 -12.10 -2.15 -16.45
C LYS A 140 -12.07 -2.15 -14.94
N THR A 141 -12.47 -3.25 -14.31
CA THR A 141 -12.13 -3.56 -12.91
C THR A 141 -10.75 -4.21 -12.89
N LEU A 142 -9.69 -3.41 -12.72
CA LEU A 142 -8.32 -3.90 -12.67
C LEU A 142 -8.07 -4.58 -11.32
N LEU A 143 -7.48 -5.79 -11.37
CA LEU A 143 -6.94 -6.50 -10.22
C LEU A 143 -5.43 -6.66 -10.39
N VAL A 144 -4.64 -6.23 -9.40
CA VAL A 144 -3.20 -6.46 -9.33
C VAL A 144 -2.86 -7.24 -8.06
N THR A 145 -2.15 -8.36 -8.21
CA THR A 145 -1.57 -9.10 -7.08
C THR A 145 -0.06 -9.01 -7.09
N ALA A 146 0.54 -8.87 -5.92
CA ALA A 146 1.97 -8.96 -5.72
C ALA A 146 2.35 -10.31 -5.09
N LEU A 147 3.58 -10.79 -5.32
CA LEU A 147 4.06 -12.04 -4.71
C LEU A 147 4.72 -11.86 -3.34
N GLY A 148 5.06 -10.63 -2.93
CA GLY A 148 5.73 -10.40 -1.66
C GLY A 148 6.99 -11.25 -1.52
N ARG A 149 7.10 -12.00 -0.42
CA ARG A 149 8.22 -12.93 -0.18
C ARG A 149 8.23 -14.15 -1.08
N GLY A 150 7.12 -14.54 -1.69
CA GLY A 150 7.13 -15.72 -2.55
C GLY A 150 7.83 -15.51 -3.89
N GLY A 151 8.08 -14.26 -4.28
CA GLY A 151 8.97 -13.97 -5.39
C GLY A 151 10.44 -14.34 -5.12
N THR A 152 10.89 -14.50 -3.87
CA THR A 152 12.31 -14.47 -3.47
C THR A 152 13.28 -15.18 -4.43
N SER A 153 13.10 -16.47 -4.72
CA SER A 153 14.02 -17.25 -5.56
C SER A 153 13.61 -17.33 -7.04
N THR A 154 12.45 -16.80 -7.39
CA THR A 154 11.83 -16.93 -8.73
C THR A 154 11.29 -15.60 -9.24
N LEU A 155 11.90 -14.50 -8.78
CA LEU A 155 11.44 -13.14 -9.01
C LEU A 155 11.68 -12.70 -10.45
N TRP A 156 12.79 -13.15 -11.03
CA TRP A 156 13.21 -12.83 -12.39
C TRP A 156 13.26 -14.10 -13.22
N SER A 157 12.81 -14.03 -14.46
CA SER A 157 12.76 -15.17 -15.37
C SER A 157 13.46 -14.87 -16.70
N SER A 158 14.07 -15.90 -17.27
CA SER A 158 14.54 -15.88 -18.66
C SER A 158 13.37 -15.95 -19.65
N SER A 159 12.18 -16.38 -19.21
CA SER A 159 10.99 -16.52 -20.04
C SER A 159 10.05 -15.32 -19.92
N VAL A 160 9.54 -14.87 -21.07
CA VAL A 160 8.53 -13.81 -21.19
C VAL A 160 7.15 -14.19 -20.63
N SER A 161 6.93 -15.45 -20.24
CA SER A 161 5.70 -15.86 -19.56
C SER A 161 5.89 -16.04 -18.05
N CYS A 162 7.11 -15.82 -17.53
CA CYS A 162 7.52 -16.29 -16.20
C CYS A 162 7.40 -17.80 -15.99
N ASP A 163 7.23 -18.58 -17.06
CA ASP A 163 7.30 -20.03 -17.05
C ASP A 163 8.56 -20.46 -17.78
N ALA A 164 9.56 -20.91 -17.04
CA ALA A 164 10.80 -21.45 -17.61
C ALA A 164 10.95 -22.92 -17.21
N ASP A 165 11.46 -23.71 -18.15
CA ASP A 165 11.50 -25.18 -18.10
C ASP A 165 12.34 -25.75 -16.96
N SER A 166 13.22 -24.94 -16.35
CA SER A 166 14.09 -25.36 -15.25
C SER A 166 14.27 -24.27 -14.20
N SER A 167 14.75 -24.66 -13.02
CA SER A 167 15.11 -23.72 -11.95
C SER A 167 16.22 -22.75 -12.36
N ALA A 168 17.05 -23.11 -13.33
CA ALA A 168 18.11 -22.24 -13.85
C ALA A 168 17.57 -21.10 -14.72
N GLY A 169 16.31 -21.16 -15.15
CA GLY A 169 15.63 -20.06 -15.84
C GLY A 169 15.02 -19.02 -14.89
N PHE A 170 15.40 -19.06 -13.61
CA PHE A 170 14.97 -18.10 -12.60
C PHE A 170 16.14 -17.52 -11.83
N SER A 171 15.96 -16.28 -11.40
CA SER A 171 16.93 -15.55 -10.58
C SER A 171 16.22 -14.74 -9.48
N PRO A 172 16.83 -14.59 -8.29
CA PRO A 172 16.36 -13.66 -7.25
C PRO A 172 16.67 -12.19 -7.58
N TYR A 173 17.45 -11.91 -8.62
CA TYR A 173 17.84 -10.56 -9.05
C TYR A 173 17.88 -10.45 -10.58
N TRP A 174 17.77 -9.21 -11.07
CA TRP A 174 17.84 -8.94 -12.50
C TRP A 174 19.20 -9.36 -13.07
N THR A 175 19.19 -10.00 -14.23
CA THR A 175 20.37 -10.21 -15.08
C THR A 175 19.97 -10.03 -16.54
N ALA A 176 20.94 -9.82 -17.43
CA ALA A 176 20.68 -9.75 -18.88
C ALA A 176 20.02 -11.04 -19.43
N THR A 177 20.18 -12.18 -18.75
CA THR A 177 19.55 -13.46 -19.09
C THR A 177 18.22 -13.72 -18.38
N HIS A 178 17.86 -12.91 -17.38
CA HIS A 178 16.59 -12.98 -16.64
C HIS A 178 15.91 -11.60 -16.57
N PRO A 179 15.56 -10.98 -17.70
CA PRO A 179 15.03 -9.63 -17.72
C PRO A 179 13.54 -9.55 -17.33
N ASN A 180 12.83 -10.68 -17.23
CA ASN A 180 11.38 -10.69 -17.03
C ASN A 180 11.02 -10.68 -15.55
N TYR A 181 10.36 -9.62 -15.08
CA TYR A 181 9.95 -9.48 -13.69
C TYR A 181 8.63 -10.21 -13.39
N CYS A 182 8.65 -11.09 -12.39
CA CYS A 182 7.56 -11.98 -12.01
C CYS A 182 6.99 -11.60 -10.62
N GLY A 183 6.99 -10.31 -10.28
CA GLY A 183 6.60 -9.81 -8.95
C GLY A 183 5.14 -9.36 -8.83
N TYR A 184 4.56 -8.82 -9.90
CA TYR A 184 3.16 -8.36 -9.97
C TYR A 184 2.47 -8.94 -11.20
N TYR A 185 1.18 -9.24 -11.05
CA TYR A 185 0.31 -9.77 -12.11
C TYR A 185 -0.99 -8.99 -12.13
N ALA A 186 -1.42 -8.55 -13.30
CA ALA A 186 -2.63 -7.77 -13.52
C ALA A 186 -3.68 -8.55 -14.31
N PHE A 187 -4.96 -8.39 -13.94
CA PHE A 187 -6.11 -9.06 -14.53
C PHE A 187 -7.28 -8.09 -14.73
N ASP A 188 -8.13 -8.38 -15.72
CA ASP A 188 -9.42 -7.72 -15.89
C ASP A 188 -10.50 -8.54 -15.18
N ALA A 189 -10.95 -8.05 -14.02
CA ALA A 189 -12.00 -8.68 -13.21
C ALA A 189 -13.38 -8.02 -13.43
N SER A 190 -13.60 -7.41 -14.62
CA SER A 190 -14.87 -6.76 -14.92
C SER A 190 -16.02 -7.77 -14.99
N ASP A 191 -15.81 -8.86 -15.72
CA ASP A 191 -16.83 -9.90 -15.91
C ASP A 191 -17.11 -10.65 -14.60
N THR A 192 -18.33 -10.47 -14.14
CA THR A 192 -18.90 -11.05 -12.92
C THR A 192 -20.37 -11.38 -13.15
N ALA A 193 -20.77 -11.64 -14.41
CA ALA A 193 -22.17 -11.87 -14.75
C ALA A 193 -22.73 -13.15 -14.10
N ASP A 194 -21.87 -14.16 -13.92
CA ASP A 194 -22.19 -15.42 -13.24
C ASP A 194 -20.97 -16.00 -12.50
N ASP A 195 -21.14 -17.20 -11.94
CA ASP A 195 -20.10 -17.89 -11.18
C ASP A 195 -19.00 -18.54 -12.06
N THR A 196 -19.09 -18.47 -13.40
CA THR A 196 -18.13 -19.02 -14.36
C THR A 196 -17.15 -17.97 -14.88
N VAL A 197 -16.64 -17.14 -13.96
CA VAL A 197 -15.77 -16.02 -14.29
C VAL A 197 -14.49 -16.46 -15.01
N ASN A 198 -14.12 -15.75 -16.06
CA ASN A 198 -12.87 -15.94 -16.79
C ASN A 198 -12.14 -14.60 -16.91
N TRP A 199 -11.34 -14.27 -15.90
CA TRP A 199 -10.61 -13.01 -15.86
C TRP A 199 -9.33 -13.09 -16.69
N PRO A 200 -9.22 -12.35 -17.81
CA PRO A 200 -8.04 -12.41 -18.63
C PRO A 200 -6.84 -11.75 -17.93
N PHE A 201 -5.68 -12.36 -18.11
CA PHE A 201 -4.40 -11.75 -17.78
C PHE A 201 -4.17 -10.54 -18.69
N LEU A 202 -3.77 -9.41 -18.09
CA LEU A 202 -3.47 -8.17 -18.81
C LEU A 202 -1.96 -8.04 -19.02
N TRP A 203 -1.21 -7.92 -17.93
CA TRP A 203 0.22 -7.63 -17.99
C TRP A 203 0.97 -8.00 -16.72
N ARG A 204 2.30 -8.01 -16.85
CA ARG A 204 3.29 -7.90 -15.77
C ARG A 204 4.12 -6.66 -16.03
N ILE A 205 4.80 -6.16 -15.00
CA ILE A 205 5.66 -4.98 -15.14
C ILE A 205 6.77 -5.27 -16.17
N GLY A 206 6.92 -4.37 -17.16
CA GLY A 206 7.83 -4.48 -18.30
C GLY A 206 7.22 -5.10 -19.57
N ALA A 207 5.91 -4.87 -19.79
CA ALA A 207 5.08 -5.22 -20.96
C ALA A 207 5.39 -6.54 -21.69
N ASN A 208 5.77 -7.58 -20.94
CA ASN A 208 6.15 -8.90 -21.48
C ASN A 208 7.37 -8.91 -22.44
N THR A 209 8.10 -7.79 -22.58
CA THR A 209 9.35 -7.70 -23.37
C THR A 209 10.61 -7.78 -22.52
N GLY A 210 10.45 -7.68 -21.19
CA GLY A 210 11.53 -7.71 -20.22
C GLY A 210 12.04 -6.30 -19.91
N LEU A 211 12.58 -6.12 -18.70
CA LEU A 211 13.05 -4.82 -18.25
C LEU A 211 14.54 -4.62 -18.58
N PRO A 212 14.93 -3.42 -19.04
CA PRO A 212 16.34 -3.07 -19.19
C PRO A 212 17.03 -2.97 -17.82
N GLU A 213 18.36 -3.00 -17.82
CA GLU A 213 19.16 -3.03 -16.57
C GLU A 213 18.89 -1.84 -15.66
N ASP A 214 18.80 -0.65 -16.23
CA ASP A 214 18.63 0.62 -15.54
C ASP A 214 17.23 0.78 -14.91
N GLU A 215 16.34 -0.18 -15.15
CA GLU A 215 15.03 -0.32 -14.52
C GLU A 215 14.99 -1.51 -13.59
N GLY A 216 15.35 -2.68 -14.11
CA GLY A 216 15.11 -3.95 -13.44
C GLY A 216 15.96 -4.15 -12.19
N LYS A 217 17.22 -3.71 -12.17
CA LYS A 217 18.13 -4.01 -11.04
C LYS A 217 17.78 -3.31 -9.72
N TYR A 218 16.84 -2.36 -9.73
CA TYR A 218 16.33 -1.71 -8.51
C TYR A 218 15.00 -2.28 -8.03
N LEU A 219 14.38 -3.22 -8.76
CA LEU A 219 13.20 -3.97 -8.31
C LEU A 219 13.62 -5.18 -7.47
N GLY A 220 13.08 -5.25 -6.26
CA GLY A 220 13.18 -6.37 -5.33
C GLY A 220 11.87 -7.14 -5.21
N GLN A 221 11.71 -7.84 -4.10
CA GLN A 221 10.48 -8.55 -3.76
C GLN A 221 9.31 -7.55 -3.69
N ALA A 222 8.19 -7.91 -4.31
CA ALA A 222 7.01 -7.06 -4.49
C ALA A 222 6.21 -6.88 -3.18
N TRP A 223 6.76 -6.11 -2.24
CA TRP A 223 6.13 -5.80 -0.94
C TRP A 223 5.33 -4.50 -0.98
N SER A 224 5.66 -3.60 -1.91
CA SER A 224 4.98 -2.32 -2.06
C SER A 224 3.58 -2.55 -2.63
N LYS A 225 2.56 -2.15 -1.86
CA LYS A 225 1.19 -2.16 -2.36
C LYS A 225 1.06 -1.12 -3.47
N MET A 226 0.57 -1.52 -4.64
CA MET A 226 0.38 -0.62 -5.77
C MET A 226 -0.74 0.37 -5.45
N PHE A 227 -0.43 1.66 -5.53
CA PHE A 227 -1.46 2.70 -5.54
C PHE A 227 -1.92 2.89 -6.99
N ILE A 228 -3.23 2.79 -7.23
CA ILE A 228 -3.82 2.99 -8.56
C ILE A 228 -4.52 4.34 -8.59
N GLY A 229 -4.24 5.15 -9.61
CA GLY A 229 -4.96 6.39 -9.85
C GLY A 229 -4.63 6.95 -11.22
N ARG A 230 -4.91 8.23 -11.43
CA ARG A 230 -4.69 8.90 -12.70
C ARG A 230 -3.76 10.09 -12.56
N VAL A 231 -2.95 10.32 -13.59
CA VAL A 231 -2.11 11.50 -13.75
C VAL A 231 -2.43 12.19 -15.07
N ARG A 232 -2.03 13.44 -15.16
CA ARG A 232 -2.05 14.21 -16.39
C ARG A 232 -0.64 14.27 -16.97
N ILE A 233 -0.52 14.01 -18.26
CA ILE A 233 0.74 14.14 -19.01
C ILE A 233 0.40 14.88 -20.31
N ASN A 234 1.01 16.05 -20.55
CA ASN A 234 0.72 16.87 -21.72
C ASN A 234 -0.79 17.16 -21.89
N ASN A 235 -1.48 17.45 -20.79
CA ASN A 235 -2.94 17.60 -20.72
C ASN A 235 -3.77 16.38 -21.19
N ILE A 236 -3.20 15.19 -21.13
CA ILE A 236 -3.85 13.92 -21.47
C ILE A 236 -3.97 13.07 -20.19
N GLU A 237 -5.12 12.42 -19.99
CA GLU A 237 -5.37 11.51 -18.87
C GLU A 237 -4.64 10.18 -19.08
N ARG A 238 -3.97 9.71 -18.04
CA ARG A 238 -3.32 8.40 -17.97
C ARG A 238 -3.61 7.73 -16.63
N TRP A 239 -4.02 6.47 -16.68
CA TRP A 239 -4.16 5.64 -15.50
C TRP A 239 -2.84 4.94 -15.19
N ILE A 240 -2.37 5.11 -13.96
CA ILE A 240 -1.05 4.69 -13.52
C ILE A 240 -1.09 3.91 -12.21
N GLY A 241 -0.10 3.01 -12.07
CA GLY A 241 0.25 2.35 -10.82
C GLY A 241 1.51 2.98 -10.24
N LEU A 242 1.48 3.35 -8.96
CA LEU A 242 2.67 3.78 -8.22
C LEU A 242 3.13 2.64 -7.32
N ILE A 243 4.43 2.32 -7.38
CA ILE A 243 5.05 1.34 -6.49
C ILE A 243 6.43 1.82 -6.01
N GLY A 244 6.80 1.40 -4.80
CA GLY A 244 8.19 1.35 -4.37
C GLY A 244 8.92 0.15 -4.98
N GLY A 245 10.24 0.19 -4.98
CA GLY A 245 11.11 -0.84 -5.53
C GLY A 245 11.03 -2.17 -4.79
N GLY A 246 10.38 -2.21 -3.63
CA GLY A 246 10.16 -3.42 -2.86
C GLY A 246 11.29 -3.73 -1.88
N TYR A 247 11.40 -5.00 -1.50
CA TYR A 247 12.36 -5.46 -0.49
C TYR A 247 13.49 -6.28 -1.11
N SER A 248 14.74 -6.00 -0.77
CA SER A 248 15.91 -6.77 -1.26
C SER A 248 16.00 -8.19 -0.70
N GLY A 249 15.25 -8.51 0.36
CA GLY A 249 15.39 -9.75 1.13
C GLY A 249 16.28 -9.60 2.35
N CYS A 250 17.03 -8.49 2.44
CA CYS A 250 18.03 -8.33 3.49
C CYS A 250 18.48 -6.89 3.78
N GLY A 251 17.62 -5.92 3.44
CA GLY A 251 17.91 -4.49 3.51
C GLY A 251 18.50 -4.01 4.84
N LEU A 252 18.92 -2.74 4.86
CA LEU A 252 19.63 -2.09 5.98
C LEU A 252 19.08 -2.41 7.39
N ALA A 253 17.79 -2.67 7.53
CA ALA A 253 17.16 -3.18 8.77
C ALA A 253 17.85 -4.42 9.37
N LYS A 254 18.50 -5.27 8.56
CA LYS A 254 19.26 -6.45 9.01
C LYS A 254 20.77 -6.23 9.13
N GLY A 255 21.27 -5.02 8.87
CA GLY A 255 22.70 -4.69 8.92
C GLY A 255 23.59 -5.55 8.00
N ARG A 256 23.02 -6.15 6.96
CA ARG A 256 23.71 -7.07 6.03
C ARG A 256 23.74 -6.51 4.62
N THR A 257 24.87 -6.68 3.92
CA THR A 257 24.95 -6.60 2.46
C THR A 257 24.67 -7.99 1.89
N CYS A 258 23.87 -8.10 0.84
CA CYS A 258 23.52 -9.39 0.22
C CYS A 258 23.87 -9.48 -1.25
N ALA A 259 24.69 -8.55 -1.71
CA ALA A 259 25.34 -8.68 -2.97
C ALA A 259 26.31 -9.86 -2.83
N LEU A 260 26.01 -10.98 -3.52
CA LEU A 260 26.86 -12.17 -3.53
C LEU A 260 28.21 -11.90 -4.23
N ASP A 261 28.31 -10.79 -4.96
CA ASP A 261 29.47 -10.30 -5.70
C ASP A 261 30.31 -9.26 -4.92
N GLY A 262 29.91 -8.91 -3.69
CA GLY A 262 30.59 -7.90 -2.87
C GLY A 262 30.30 -6.44 -3.24
N GLY A 263 29.39 -6.17 -4.18
CA GLY A 263 28.93 -4.83 -4.53
C GLY A 263 27.90 -4.24 -3.56
N ASN A 264 27.43 -3.02 -3.85
CA ASN A 264 26.25 -2.47 -3.17
C ASN A 264 24.99 -3.15 -3.71
N ASP A 265 24.17 -3.74 -2.84
CA ASP A 265 22.86 -4.27 -3.25
C ASP A 265 21.97 -3.12 -3.72
N THR A 266 21.50 -3.16 -4.96
CA THR A 266 20.64 -2.12 -5.55
C THR A 266 19.15 -2.46 -5.50
N ARG A 267 18.78 -3.68 -5.11
CA ARG A 267 17.38 -4.14 -5.14
C ARG A 267 16.55 -3.40 -4.11
N GLY A 268 15.30 -3.14 -4.43
CA GLY A 268 14.38 -2.40 -3.57
C GLY A 268 14.54 -0.88 -3.63
N LYS A 269 15.56 -0.37 -4.33
CA LYS A 269 15.98 1.05 -4.27
C LYS A 269 15.45 1.87 -5.44
N GLY A 270 14.12 1.84 -5.58
CA GLY A 270 13.42 2.50 -6.67
C GLY A 270 12.04 2.98 -6.28
N PHE A 271 11.49 3.85 -7.10
CA PHE A 271 10.09 4.23 -7.17
C PHE A 271 9.71 4.27 -8.64
N TYR A 272 8.57 3.70 -8.98
CA TYR A 272 8.16 3.48 -10.36
C TYR A 272 6.72 3.93 -10.58
N VAL A 273 6.51 4.54 -11.74
CA VAL A 273 5.20 4.88 -12.30
C VAL A 273 4.96 3.91 -13.46
N ILE A 274 3.92 3.11 -13.34
CA ILE A 274 3.56 2.04 -14.27
C ILE A 274 2.34 2.47 -15.07
N ASP A 275 2.36 2.35 -16.40
CA ASP A 275 1.16 2.49 -17.23
C ASP A 275 0.24 1.28 -17.01
N LEU A 276 -1.00 1.50 -16.58
CA LEU A 276 -1.93 0.41 -16.29
C LEU A 276 -2.57 -0.19 -17.56
N SER A 277 -2.39 0.43 -18.73
CA SER A 277 -2.87 -0.15 -19.98
C SER A 277 -2.05 -1.37 -20.41
N ASN A 278 -0.75 -1.39 -20.11
CA ASN A 278 0.18 -2.39 -20.65
C ASN A 278 1.27 -2.88 -19.68
N GLY A 279 1.41 -2.27 -18.51
CA GLY A 279 2.42 -2.63 -17.50
C GLY A 279 3.81 -2.05 -17.77
N ASP A 280 3.98 -1.10 -18.68
CA ASP A 280 5.25 -0.43 -18.92
C ASP A 280 5.63 0.55 -17.81
N ILE A 281 6.93 0.79 -17.64
CA ILE A 281 7.43 1.85 -16.75
C ILE A 281 7.41 3.17 -17.52
N LEU A 282 6.52 4.09 -17.11
CA LEU A 282 6.44 5.45 -17.66
C LEU A 282 7.52 6.35 -17.09
N TRP A 283 7.80 6.21 -15.79
CA TRP A 283 8.78 7.03 -15.10
C TRP A 283 9.37 6.29 -13.90
N LYS A 284 10.61 6.65 -13.55
CA LYS A 284 11.33 6.05 -12.44
C LYS A 284 12.18 7.07 -11.70
N TYR A 285 12.31 6.85 -10.40
CA TYR A 285 13.32 7.47 -9.55
C TYR A 285 14.03 6.36 -8.80
N THR A 286 15.34 6.22 -8.98
CA THR A 286 16.10 5.08 -8.46
C THR A 286 17.36 5.55 -7.74
N TYR A 287 18.05 4.61 -7.11
CA TYR A 287 19.37 4.83 -6.52
C TYR A 287 20.38 5.53 -7.46
N ALA A 288 20.24 5.36 -8.78
CA ALA A 288 21.13 5.99 -9.77
C ALA A 288 20.65 7.36 -10.28
N THR A 289 19.46 7.82 -9.90
CA THR A 289 18.92 9.10 -10.40
C THR A 289 19.75 10.30 -9.96
N SER A 290 20.24 10.30 -8.72
CA SER A 290 21.11 11.36 -8.21
C SER A 290 21.96 10.87 -7.03
N SER A 291 23.03 11.60 -6.70
CA SER A 291 23.88 11.28 -5.56
C SER A 291 23.06 11.34 -4.26
N GLY A 292 22.90 10.21 -3.58
CA GLY A 292 22.11 10.13 -2.36
C GLY A 292 20.68 9.64 -2.52
N ALA A 293 20.19 9.46 -3.76
CA ALA A 293 18.85 8.96 -4.03
C ALA A 293 18.64 7.54 -3.48
N LEU A 294 17.47 7.31 -2.86
CA LEU A 294 16.90 6.00 -2.50
C LEU A 294 17.93 4.96 -2.01
N LYS A 295 18.73 5.29 -0.98
CA LYS A 295 19.69 4.33 -0.41
C LYS A 295 19.02 3.20 0.39
N GLY A 296 17.82 3.45 0.92
CA GLY A 296 16.99 2.44 1.57
C GLY A 296 16.14 1.67 0.58
N ASP A 297 15.81 0.42 0.91
CA ASP A 297 14.78 -0.32 0.18
C ASP A 297 13.42 0.33 0.43
N VAL A 298 12.52 0.28 -0.56
CA VAL A 298 11.21 0.95 -0.54
C VAL A 298 10.08 -0.08 -0.59
N PRO A 299 9.82 -0.83 0.50
CA PRO A 299 8.73 -1.79 0.56
C PRO A 299 7.38 -1.15 0.91
N ALA A 300 7.34 0.09 1.40
CA ALA A 300 6.10 0.79 1.69
C ALA A 300 5.28 1.03 0.41
N GLY A 301 3.95 0.96 0.52
CA GLY A 301 3.04 1.40 -0.54
C GLY A 301 3.05 2.93 -0.65
N PRO A 302 3.03 3.53 -1.86
CA PRO A 302 2.97 4.98 -2.01
C PRO A 302 1.65 5.58 -1.52
N SER A 303 1.73 6.78 -0.96
CA SER A 303 0.58 7.61 -0.60
C SER A 303 0.50 8.79 -1.57
N ALA A 304 -0.41 8.70 -2.54
CA ALA A 304 -0.62 9.77 -3.53
C ALA A 304 -1.43 10.93 -2.94
N VAL A 305 -1.39 12.09 -3.59
CA VAL A 305 -2.16 13.29 -3.28
C VAL A 305 -2.58 14.01 -4.56
N ASP A 306 -3.88 14.28 -4.69
CA ASP A 306 -4.45 15.34 -5.53
C ASP A 306 -4.57 16.61 -4.67
N SER A 307 -3.80 17.64 -5.01
CA SER A 307 -3.64 18.86 -4.22
C SER A 307 -4.42 20.05 -4.77
N ASP A 308 -4.78 20.04 -6.06
CA ASP A 308 -5.58 21.09 -6.70
C ASP A 308 -7.02 20.65 -7.04
N ASN A 309 -7.38 19.44 -6.62
CA ASN A 309 -8.72 18.86 -6.67
C ASN A 309 -9.27 18.81 -8.10
N ASP A 310 -8.45 18.36 -9.04
CA ASP A 310 -8.81 18.16 -10.43
C ASP A 310 -8.99 16.68 -10.80
N GLY A 311 -8.77 15.78 -9.83
CA GLY A 311 -8.88 14.35 -9.96
C GLY A 311 -7.60 13.65 -10.38
N PHE A 312 -6.49 14.37 -10.59
CA PHE A 312 -5.19 13.81 -10.95
C PHE A 312 -4.21 13.88 -9.77
N ILE A 313 -3.29 12.92 -9.73
CA ILE A 313 -2.25 12.87 -8.70
C ILE A 313 -1.21 13.95 -9.01
N ASP A 314 -0.98 14.85 -8.05
CA ASP A 314 0.05 15.90 -8.12
C ASP A 314 1.31 15.53 -7.34
N ARG A 315 1.16 14.68 -6.32
CA ARG A 315 2.25 14.34 -5.39
C ARG A 315 2.11 12.91 -4.90
N ALA A 316 3.22 12.28 -4.55
CA ALA A 316 3.22 11.02 -3.82
C ALA A 316 4.33 10.97 -2.77
N TYR A 317 4.10 10.22 -1.71
CA TYR A 317 5.06 10.00 -0.63
C TYR A 317 5.31 8.52 -0.41
N VAL A 318 6.55 8.15 -0.09
CA VAL A 318 6.89 6.77 0.27
C VAL A 318 8.02 6.74 1.30
N GLY A 319 7.91 5.83 2.26
CA GLY A 319 8.97 5.58 3.24
C GLY A 319 9.94 4.50 2.78
N ASP A 320 11.19 4.58 3.26
CA ASP A 320 12.21 3.57 3.04
C ASP A 320 12.66 2.86 4.34
N LEU A 321 13.41 1.76 4.19
CA LEU A 321 13.93 0.99 5.32
C LEU A 321 15.06 1.68 6.10
N ALA A 322 15.56 2.82 5.64
CA ALA A 322 16.47 3.67 6.42
C ALA A 322 15.71 4.70 7.27
N GLY A 323 14.39 4.76 7.15
CA GLY A 323 13.52 5.69 7.85
C GLY A 323 13.37 7.04 7.16
N ASN A 324 13.82 7.16 5.91
CA ASN A 324 13.61 8.38 5.14
C ASN A 324 12.22 8.37 4.50
N ILE A 325 11.70 9.57 4.24
CA ILE A 325 10.49 9.76 3.46
C ILE A 325 10.87 10.48 2.17
N TRP A 326 10.41 9.94 1.05
CA TRP A 326 10.63 10.48 -0.28
C TRP A 326 9.33 11.10 -0.80
N ARG A 327 9.47 12.17 -1.57
CA ARG A 327 8.37 12.88 -2.21
C ARG A 327 8.59 12.94 -3.71
N PHE A 328 7.53 12.64 -4.44
CA PHE A 328 7.46 12.74 -5.90
C PHE A 328 6.42 13.76 -6.29
N GLN A 329 6.69 14.53 -7.34
CA GLN A 329 5.83 15.59 -7.83
C GLN A 329 5.52 15.34 -9.31
N PHE A 330 4.25 15.51 -9.65
CA PHE A 330 3.66 15.29 -10.97
C PHE A 330 3.01 16.58 -11.49
N CYS A 331 2.43 16.51 -12.69
CA CYS A 331 1.80 17.67 -13.33
C CYS A 331 0.52 18.10 -12.62
N ARG A 332 0.40 19.40 -12.37
CA ARG A 332 -0.79 20.03 -11.81
C ARG A 332 -1.74 20.53 -12.89
N LYS A 333 -2.98 20.84 -12.51
CA LYS A 333 -3.97 21.47 -13.39
C LYS A 333 -3.45 22.75 -14.05
N SER A 334 -2.69 23.56 -13.31
CA SER A 334 -2.14 24.82 -13.79
C SER A 334 -1.12 24.67 -14.92
N ASP A 335 -0.49 23.49 -15.03
CA ASP A 335 0.62 23.27 -15.97
C ASP A 335 0.10 22.95 -17.38
N GLN A 336 -1.15 22.47 -17.48
CA GLN A 336 -1.82 22.12 -18.74
C GLN A 336 -0.93 21.23 -19.64
N SER A 337 -0.78 21.60 -20.92
CA SER A 337 0.00 20.84 -21.91
C SER A 337 1.51 21.08 -21.82
N THR A 338 1.98 21.94 -20.91
CA THR A 338 3.42 22.22 -20.79
C THR A 338 4.16 21.20 -19.95
N CYS A 339 3.45 20.43 -19.12
CA CYS A 339 4.06 19.44 -18.25
C CYS A 339 3.98 18.04 -18.85
N THR A 340 5.14 17.38 -18.96
CA THR A 340 5.29 15.97 -19.35
C THR A 340 6.05 15.21 -18.26
N GLU A 341 6.35 13.93 -18.50
CA GLU A 341 7.16 13.10 -17.60
C GLU A 341 8.53 13.71 -17.32
N SER A 342 9.06 14.52 -18.25
CA SER A 342 10.33 15.23 -18.08
C SER A 342 10.31 16.30 -16.98
N ASN A 343 9.13 16.79 -16.61
CA ASN A 343 8.93 17.77 -15.56
C ASN A 343 8.71 17.14 -14.18
N TRP A 344 8.44 15.83 -14.15
CA TRP A 344 8.25 15.11 -12.89
C TRP A 344 9.56 15.05 -12.11
N SER A 345 9.47 15.10 -10.79
CA SER A 345 10.65 15.14 -9.93
C SER A 345 10.48 14.30 -8.67
N GLY A 346 11.59 13.83 -8.13
CA GLY A 346 11.67 13.13 -6.85
C GLY A 346 12.74 13.75 -5.95
N GLY A 347 12.53 13.71 -4.64
CA GLY A 347 13.48 14.19 -3.65
C GLY A 347 13.22 13.62 -2.26
N MET A 348 14.26 13.62 -1.42
CA MET A 348 14.12 13.25 -0.02
C MET A 348 13.38 14.36 0.72
N MET A 349 12.21 14.05 1.26
CA MET A 349 11.42 14.97 2.07
C MET A 349 11.92 14.97 3.51
N PHE A 350 12.15 13.79 4.10
CA PHE A 350 12.59 13.64 5.48
C PHE A 350 13.76 12.67 5.56
N ASN A 351 14.75 13.04 6.38
CA ASN A 351 15.93 12.26 6.68
C ASN A 351 15.96 11.91 8.17
N ASN A 352 15.88 10.62 8.48
CA ASN A 352 15.89 10.10 9.85
C ASN A 352 17.29 10.05 10.48
N ASN A 353 18.37 10.47 9.80
CA ASN A 353 19.77 10.34 10.22
C ASN A 353 20.10 11.00 11.58
N ASP A 354 19.69 10.37 12.67
CA ASP A 354 19.86 10.83 14.05
C ASP A 354 20.96 10.06 14.81
N ASN A 355 21.78 9.27 14.10
CA ASN A 355 22.82 8.40 14.66
C ASN A 355 22.33 7.39 15.73
N ALA A 356 21.03 7.29 16.04
CA ALA A 356 20.50 6.51 17.16
C ALA A 356 19.77 5.22 16.73
N GLY A 357 19.97 4.77 15.49
CA GLY A 357 19.58 3.44 15.00
C GLY A 357 18.71 3.46 13.73
N ASN A 358 18.61 2.30 13.07
CA ASN A 358 17.74 2.13 11.91
C ASN A 358 16.27 2.11 12.36
N ARG A 359 15.44 2.96 11.76
CA ARG A 359 14.00 3.05 12.02
C ARG A 359 13.23 2.78 10.72
N PRO A 360 13.05 1.50 10.34
CA PRO A 360 12.52 1.16 9.04
C PRO A 360 11.04 1.53 8.90
N ILE A 361 10.65 1.99 7.71
CA ILE A 361 9.25 2.24 7.35
C ILE A 361 8.80 1.14 6.38
N TYR A 362 7.81 0.33 6.79
CA TYR A 362 7.21 -0.71 5.96
C TYR A 362 5.78 -0.36 5.48
N THR A 363 5.12 0.59 6.14
CA THR A 363 3.71 0.91 5.90
C THR A 363 3.58 2.15 5.04
N SER A 364 2.44 2.28 4.36
CA SER A 364 2.07 3.54 3.72
C SER A 364 1.93 4.67 4.75
N ALA A 365 2.17 5.90 4.31
CA ALA A 365 1.90 7.08 5.13
C ALA A 365 0.41 7.44 5.05
N ALA A 366 -0.14 8.07 6.08
CA ALA A 366 -1.36 8.86 5.93
C ALA A 366 -0.97 10.28 5.52
N VAL A 367 -1.76 10.90 4.66
CA VAL A 367 -1.53 12.27 4.20
C VAL A 367 -2.84 13.05 4.30
N SER A 368 -2.76 14.24 4.91
CA SER A 368 -3.91 15.12 5.12
C SER A 368 -3.52 16.59 4.94
N MET A 369 -4.50 17.45 4.70
CA MET A 369 -4.29 18.90 4.62
C MET A 369 -4.74 19.57 5.92
N ASP A 370 -3.98 20.56 6.39
CA ASP A 370 -4.44 21.45 7.46
C ASP A 370 -5.40 22.54 6.94
N PRO A 371 -6.12 23.26 7.82
CA PRO A 371 -7.02 24.35 7.41
C PRO A 371 -6.32 25.49 6.64
N SER A 372 -4.98 25.52 6.64
CA SER A 372 -4.17 26.48 5.89
C SER A 372 -3.59 25.87 4.60
N TYR A 373 -4.12 24.73 4.14
CA TYR A 373 -3.72 24.01 2.93
C TYR A 373 -2.26 23.52 2.91
N ASN A 374 -1.62 23.35 4.07
CA ASN A 374 -0.34 22.63 4.12
C ASN A 374 -0.60 21.12 4.16
N LEU A 375 0.17 20.36 3.39
CA LEU A 375 0.14 18.90 3.46
C LEU A 375 0.90 18.42 4.69
N TRP A 376 0.35 17.42 5.37
CA TRP A 376 0.95 16.73 6.50
C TRP A 376 1.10 15.26 6.19
N VAL A 377 2.29 14.72 6.47
CA VAL A 377 2.64 13.33 6.23
C VAL A 377 2.86 12.62 7.56
N TYR A 378 2.14 11.52 7.77
CA TYR A 378 2.11 10.77 9.01
C TYR A 378 2.64 9.36 8.78
N VAL A 379 3.67 8.97 9.53
CA VAL A 379 4.30 7.66 9.35
C VAL A 379 4.86 7.12 10.66
N GLY A 380 4.68 5.83 10.87
CA GLY A 380 5.29 5.11 11.98
C GLY A 380 6.46 4.24 11.52
N THR A 381 7.41 4.01 12.42
CA THR A 381 8.54 3.10 12.18
C THR A 381 8.36 1.79 12.93
N GLY A 382 8.88 0.70 12.37
CA GLY A 382 8.74 -0.63 12.95
C GLY A 382 9.16 -1.74 12.00
N ASP A 383 10.03 -2.65 12.45
CA ASP A 383 10.44 -3.80 11.63
C ASP A 383 9.35 -4.88 11.55
N LYS A 384 8.58 -4.88 10.45
CA LYS A 384 7.55 -5.89 10.15
C LYS A 384 8.12 -7.30 9.96
N THR A 385 9.44 -7.45 9.75
CA THR A 385 10.06 -8.76 9.59
C THR A 385 10.40 -9.45 10.91
N GLN A 386 10.46 -8.67 12.00
CA GLN A 386 10.79 -9.12 13.34
C GLN A 386 9.91 -8.41 14.38
N PRO A 387 8.58 -8.64 14.34
CA PRO A 387 7.64 -7.96 15.24
C PRO A 387 7.89 -8.28 16.71
N THR A 388 8.50 -9.43 17.02
CA THR A 388 8.80 -9.88 18.39
C THR A 388 10.20 -9.51 18.88
N ALA A 389 11.04 -8.91 18.05
CA ALA A 389 12.41 -8.60 18.46
C ALA A 389 12.42 -7.48 19.52
N PRO A 390 13.14 -7.66 20.65
CA PRO A 390 13.17 -6.71 21.76
C PRO A 390 14.10 -5.50 21.49
N ASN A 391 14.15 -5.04 20.25
CA ASN A 391 15.10 -4.04 19.77
C ASN A 391 14.40 -2.81 19.16
N ALA A 392 15.20 -1.73 19.05
CA ALA A 392 14.88 -0.41 18.51
C ALA A 392 13.87 0.41 19.33
N GLN A 393 14.14 1.70 19.39
CA GLN A 393 13.23 2.71 19.92
C GLN A 393 12.58 3.41 18.73
N GLU A 394 11.45 2.87 18.31
CA GLU A 394 10.72 3.33 17.13
C GLU A 394 10.05 4.69 17.39
N ARG A 395 9.61 5.32 16.31
CA ARG A 395 9.02 6.65 16.33
C ARG A 395 7.77 6.72 15.46
N PHE A 396 6.94 7.70 15.78
CA PHE A 396 5.90 8.18 14.90
C PHE A 396 6.21 9.62 14.52
N TYR A 397 6.07 9.94 13.24
CA TYR A 397 6.35 11.26 12.69
C TYR A 397 5.08 11.86 12.09
N ALA A 398 4.86 13.15 12.35
CA ALA A 398 3.87 13.99 11.68
C ALA A 398 4.60 15.22 11.14
N ILE A 399 4.76 15.29 9.82
CA ILE A 399 5.63 16.28 9.18
C ILE A 399 4.80 17.16 8.25
N LYS A 400 4.83 18.46 8.50
CA LYS A 400 4.21 19.47 7.65
C LYS A 400 5.12 19.77 6.46
N ASP A 401 4.65 19.42 5.27
CA ASP A 401 5.38 19.61 4.01
C ASP A 401 5.21 21.02 3.44
N ARG A 402 6.25 21.83 3.61
CA ARG A 402 6.36 23.22 3.11
C ARG A 402 7.54 23.43 2.16
N ARG A 403 8.36 22.40 1.92
CA ARG A 403 9.58 22.48 1.10
C ARG A 403 9.33 21.88 -0.28
N ASN A 404 10.15 22.22 -1.27
CA ASN A 404 10.12 21.66 -2.63
C ASN A 404 11.21 20.62 -2.85
N ASN A 405 11.11 19.84 -3.93
CA ASN A 405 12.17 18.91 -4.31
C ASN A 405 13.41 19.72 -4.71
N GLY A 406 14.56 19.40 -4.12
CA GLY A 406 15.81 20.17 -4.25
C GLY A 406 16.15 20.99 -3.02
N ASP A 407 15.18 21.28 -2.14
CA ASP A 407 15.45 21.86 -0.82
C ASP A 407 16.09 20.82 0.11
N SER A 408 16.66 21.30 1.21
CA SER A 408 17.13 20.42 2.29
C SER A 408 15.99 19.59 2.88
N ALA A 409 16.23 18.30 3.08
CA ALA A 409 15.28 17.41 3.74
C ALA A 409 15.01 17.87 5.17
N TYR A 410 13.77 17.65 5.65
CA TYR A 410 13.46 17.76 7.07
C TYR A 410 14.24 16.73 7.86
N THR A 411 14.57 17.07 9.10
CA THR A 411 15.24 16.20 10.06
C THR A 411 14.48 16.23 11.37
N VAL A 412 14.85 15.35 12.31
CA VAL A 412 14.23 15.33 13.65
C VAL A 412 14.38 16.68 14.37
N SER A 413 15.43 17.47 14.11
CA SER A 413 15.57 18.80 14.70
C SER A 413 14.55 19.81 14.20
N ASP A 414 13.97 19.57 13.01
CA ASP A 414 12.88 20.37 12.44
C ASP A 414 11.50 19.98 13.01
N LEU A 415 11.42 19.04 13.97
CA LEU A 415 10.17 18.55 14.58
C LEU A 415 10.20 18.67 16.11
N ASP A 416 9.03 18.90 16.71
CA ASP A 416 8.85 18.94 18.17
C ASP A 416 8.60 17.54 18.73
N SER A 417 9.20 17.23 19.89
CA SER A 417 8.98 15.95 20.55
C SER A 417 7.70 15.97 21.37
N ILE A 418 6.87 14.94 21.25
CA ILE A 418 5.65 14.76 22.02
C ILE A 418 5.76 13.51 22.88
N THR A 419 5.43 13.64 24.16
CA THR A 419 5.43 12.57 25.15
C THR A 419 4.04 11.95 25.23
N PRO A 420 3.84 10.71 24.73
CA PRO A 420 2.50 10.17 24.56
C PRO A 420 1.78 9.87 25.88
N SER A 421 2.51 9.70 26.98
CA SER A 421 1.97 9.49 28.33
C SER A 421 1.53 10.78 29.03
N GLN A 422 1.76 11.95 28.44
CA GLN A 422 1.38 13.25 29.01
C GLN A 422 0.25 13.86 28.17
N ALA A 423 -0.97 13.86 28.70
CA ALA A 423 -2.15 14.39 27.98
C ALA A 423 -1.98 15.87 27.56
N ALA A 424 -1.37 16.67 28.43
CA ALA A 424 -1.13 18.10 28.23
C ALA A 424 -0.01 18.42 27.24
N ASP A 425 0.85 17.45 26.88
CA ASP A 425 1.93 17.66 25.91
C ASP A 425 1.34 17.61 24.49
N VAL A 426 1.19 18.77 23.87
CA VAL A 426 0.55 18.97 22.57
C VAL A 426 1.40 19.87 21.69
N TYR A 427 1.33 19.65 20.39
CA TYR A 427 1.97 20.50 19.40
C TYR A 427 1.13 21.76 19.16
N GLU A 428 1.77 22.92 19.23
CA GLU A 428 1.15 24.23 18.98
C GLU A 428 1.54 24.78 17.60
N ASP A 429 0.59 24.71 16.66
CA ASP A 429 0.74 25.20 15.29
C ASP A 429 0.46 26.72 15.18
N GLY A 430 1.22 27.53 15.92
CA GLY A 430 0.80 28.91 16.25
C GLY A 430 1.73 30.05 15.82
N ASN A 431 2.93 29.81 15.27
CA ASN A 431 3.85 30.93 15.00
C ASN A 431 4.95 30.61 13.97
N ILE A 432 5.66 31.64 13.48
CA ILE A 432 6.82 31.49 12.56
C ILE A 432 7.98 30.70 13.19
N SER A 433 7.96 30.52 14.52
CA SER A 433 8.91 29.73 15.32
C SER A 433 8.49 28.28 15.55
N SER A 434 7.26 27.88 15.21
CA SER A 434 6.84 26.49 15.37
C SER A 434 7.60 25.62 14.38
N LYS A 435 8.10 24.49 14.85
CA LYS A 435 8.76 23.50 14.01
C LYS A 435 7.81 22.93 12.96
N ASN A 436 8.30 22.21 11.96
CA ASN A 436 7.49 21.73 10.82
C ASN A 436 6.74 20.42 11.15
N GLY A 437 6.14 20.36 12.34
CA GLY A 437 5.41 19.21 12.84
C GLY A 437 6.04 18.64 14.12
N TRP A 438 5.70 17.38 14.40
CA TRP A 438 6.03 16.72 15.66
C TRP A 438 6.36 15.24 15.47
N TRP A 439 6.95 14.65 16.50
CA TRP A 439 7.26 13.23 16.54
C TRP A 439 7.07 12.66 17.94
N ILE A 440 6.77 11.37 18.01
CA ILE A 440 6.65 10.61 19.26
C ILE A 440 7.80 9.62 19.33
N GLN A 441 8.50 9.58 20.46
CA GLN A 441 9.38 8.47 20.79
C GLN A 441 8.61 7.41 21.55
N PHE A 442 8.61 6.19 21.05
CA PHE A 442 8.04 5.08 21.82
C PHE A 442 9.02 4.55 22.86
N PRO A 443 8.53 3.91 23.93
CA PRO A 443 9.30 2.97 24.73
C PRO A 443 10.03 1.92 23.89
N LYS A 444 11.05 1.28 24.48
CA LYS A 444 11.77 0.17 23.84
C LYS A 444 10.81 -0.95 23.45
N SER A 445 11.03 -1.55 22.28
CA SER A 445 10.27 -2.67 21.72
C SER A 445 8.87 -2.35 21.16
N GLU A 446 8.33 -1.17 21.39
CA GLU A 446 7.06 -0.76 20.80
C GLU A 446 7.25 -0.39 19.32
N LYS A 447 6.40 -0.91 18.43
CA LYS A 447 6.53 -0.81 16.96
C LYS A 447 5.23 -0.43 16.29
N VAL A 448 5.27 0.37 15.23
CA VAL A 448 4.13 0.59 14.33
C VAL A 448 4.22 -0.40 13.18
N LEU A 449 3.21 -1.26 13.03
CA LEU A 449 3.21 -2.36 12.06
C LEU A 449 2.10 -2.26 10.99
N ALA A 450 1.23 -1.26 11.12
CA ALA A 450 0.12 -1.00 10.21
C ALA A 450 0.05 0.50 9.84
N GLU A 451 -0.50 0.80 8.67
CA GLU A 451 -0.65 2.18 8.22
C GLU A 451 -1.54 3.02 9.17
N PRO A 452 -1.18 4.30 9.41
CA PRO A 452 -2.05 5.23 10.11
C PRO A 452 -3.27 5.58 9.25
N THR A 453 -4.33 6.04 9.91
CA THR A 453 -5.58 6.46 9.27
C THR A 453 -6.02 7.80 9.81
N ILE A 454 -6.50 8.69 8.93
CA ILE A 454 -7.00 10.01 9.31
C ILE A 454 -8.47 10.13 8.96
N TYR A 455 -9.28 10.54 9.94
CA TYR A 455 -10.71 10.72 9.78
C TYR A 455 -11.24 11.82 10.71
N GLN A 456 -12.02 12.76 10.16
CA GLN A 456 -12.56 13.94 10.87
C GLN A 456 -11.54 14.73 11.69
N GLY A 457 -10.34 14.95 11.15
CA GLY A 457 -9.24 15.62 11.87
C GLY A 457 -8.65 14.79 13.03
N ARG A 458 -8.95 13.50 13.09
CA ARG A 458 -8.37 12.54 14.02
C ARG A 458 -7.38 11.65 13.31
N LEU A 459 -6.28 11.37 13.98
CA LEU A 459 -5.24 10.45 13.59
C LEU A 459 -5.36 9.19 14.46
N TYR A 460 -5.60 8.07 13.80
CA TYR A 460 -5.62 6.74 14.37
C TYR A 460 -4.40 5.96 13.90
N PHE A 461 -3.71 5.29 14.82
CA PHE A 461 -2.72 4.27 14.47
C PHE A 461 -2.57 3.27 15.62
N THR A 462 -2.03 2.10 15.30
CA THR A 462 -1.82 1.03 16.25
C THR A 462 -0.33 0.76 16.44
N THR A 463 0.05 0.43 17.68
CA THR A 463 1.40 -0.04 18.00
C THR A 463 1.31 -1.42 18.64
N TYR A 464 2.38 -2.19 18.49
CA TYR A 464 2.56 -3.50 19.13
C TYR A 464 3.79 -3.48 20.03
N VAL A 465 3.63 -3.99 21.25
CA VAL A 465 4.69 -4.21 22.22
C VAL A 465 4.79 -5.72 22.45
N PRO A 466 5.86 -6.38 21.97
CA PRO A 466 6.00 -7.82 22.18
C PRO A 466 6.19 -8.13 23.65
N ASP A 467 5.54 -9.20 24.12
CA ASP A 467 5.83 -9.75 25.44
C ASP A 467 7.28 -10.23 25.45
N THR A 468 8.06 -9.75 26.41
CA THR A 468 9.49 -10.08 26.55
C THR A 468 9.73 -11.14 27.64
N GLY A 469 8.69 -11.91 28.01
CA GLY A 469 8.81 -13.12 28.82
C GLY A 469 10.05 -13.93 28.43
N GLY A 470 10.88 -14.28 29.43
CA GLY A 470 12.25 -14.79 29.22
C GLY A 470 12.36 -16.02 28.31
N GLU A 471 13.60 -16.42 27.95
CA GLU A 471 13.98 -17.38 26.90
C GLU A 471 13.25 -18.76 26.86
N ASN A 472 12.34 -19.04 27.79
CA ASN A 472 11.45 -20.20 27.85
C ASN A 472 9.94 -19.87 27.71
N SER A 473 9.55 -18.69 27.20
CA SER A 473 8.15 -18.41 26.87
C SER A 473 7.71 -19.32 25.72
N ASP A 474 6.70 -20.15 25.96
CA ASP A 474 6.08 -20.99 24.94
C ASP A 474 5.73 -20.14 23.70
N PRO A 475 6.25 -20.46 22.50
CA PRO A 475 5.95 -19.72 21.27
C PRO A 475 4.46 -19.78 20.88
N CYS A 476 3.67 -20.68 21.47
CA CYS A 476 2.22 -20.70 21.39
C CYS A 476 1.52 -19.69 22.33
N ASN A 477 2.26 -19.09 23.28
CA ASN A 477 1.79 -18.13 24.29
C ASN A 477 2.41 -16.73 24.11
N ALA A 478 2.68 -16.24 22.89
CA ALA A 478 3.28 -14.91 22.73
C ALA A 478 2.26 -13.79 22.40
N PRO A 479 1.28 -13.44 23.25
CA PRO A 479 0.51 -12.25 23.00
C PRO A 479 1.15 -11.06 23.75
N GLY A 480 1.88 -10.23 23.01
CA GLY A 480 2.22 -8.89 23.49
C GLY A 480 0.98 -8.00 23.64
N SER A 481 1.17 -6.77 24.10
CA SER A 481 0.12 -5.76 24.14
C SER A 481 0.12 -4.91 22.87
N SER A 482 -1.05 -4.42 22.49
CA SER A 482 -1.14 -3.38 21.47
C SER A 482 -1.78 -2.13 22.02
N ARG A 483 -1.47 -0.98 21.41
CA ARG A 483 -2.10 0.29 21.75
C ARG A 483 -2.79 0.89 20.56
N ILE A 484 -3.91 1.55 20.81
CA ILE A 484 -4.67 2.29 19.80
C ILE A 484 -4.57 3.77 20.13
N TYR A 485 -3.84 4.50 19.28
CA TYR A 485 -3.72 5.94 19.37
C TYR A 485 -4.93 6.61 18.70
N ASN A 486 -5.43 7.66 19.33
CA ASN A 486 -6.50 8.51 18.81
C ASN A 486 -6.18 9.95 19.21
N MET A 487 -5.69 10.73 18.25
CA MET A 487 -5.17 12.06 18.50
C MET A 487 -5.67 13.07 17.46
N ASN A 488 -5.63 14.36 17.77
CA ASN A 488 -5.76 15.40 16.76
C ASN A 488 -4.57 15.33 15.79
N TYR A 489 -4.87 15.31 14.49
CA TYR A 489 -3.84 15.15 13.46
C TYR A 489 -2.81 16.31 13.44
N ILE A 490 -3.17 17.51 13.86
CA ILE A 490 -2.24 18.65 13.92
C ILE A 490 -1.57 18.70 15.29
N THR A 491 -2.34 18.74 16.37
CA THR A 491 -1.83 19.09 17.70
C THR A 491 -1.38 17.91 18.54
N ALA A 492 -1.58 16.67 18.09
CA ALA A 492 -1.39 15.46 18.88
C ALA A 492 -2.19 15.42 20.20
N LYS A 493 -3.22 16.26 20.37
CA LYS A 493 -4.13 16.19 21.52
C LYS A 493 -4.86 14.85 21.52
N GLY A 494 -4.91 14.14 22.66
CA GLY A 494 -5.60 12.86 22.76
C GLY A 494 -7.13 13.01 22.79
N TYR A 495 -7.84 12.01 22.26
CA TYR A 495 -9.31 11.95 22.24
C TYR A 495 -9.89 10.79 23.04
N TRP A 496 -9.08 10.04 23.79
CA TRP A 496 -9.62 9.14 24.80
C TRP A 496 -10.06 9.92 26.04
N GLY A 497 -10.67 9.24 27.01
CA GLY A 497 -11.05 9.87 28.30
C GLY A 497 -9.87 10.64 28.90
N SER A 498 -10.13 11.68 29.71
CA SER A 498 -9.05 12.52 30.30
C SER A 498 -7.98 13.00 29.30
N ASP A 499 -8.34 13.19 28.02
CA ASP A 499 -7.45 13.57 26.92
C ASP A 499 -6.25 12.62 26.71
N ALA A 500 -6.39 11.34 27.08
CA ALA A 500 -5.37 10.33 26.83
C ALA A 500 -5.16 10.11 25.32
N LYS A 501 -3.91 9.90 24.91
CA LYS A 501 -3.53 9.75 23.49
C LYS A 501 -3.70 8.33 22.96
N TYR A 502 -3.68 7.33 23.84
CA TYR A 502 -3.88 5.92 23.49
C TYR A 502 -4.61 5.14 24.59
N ILE A 503 -5.19 4.00 24.21
CA ILE A 503 -5.61 2.92 25.10
C ILE A 503 -4.73 1.69 24.87
N THR A 504 -4.63 0.79 25.86
CA THR A 504 -3.81 -0.44 25.77
C THR A 504 -4.72 -1.66 25.87
N GLU A 505 -4.55 -2.61 24.96
CA GLU A 505 -5.17 -3.93 24.98
C GLU A 505 -4.08 -4.97 25.26
N GLU A 506 -4.14 -5.58 26.44
CA GLU A 506 -3.20 -6.62 26.85
C GLU A 506 -3.57 -7.96 26.20
N GLY A 507 -2.56 -8.69 25.72
CA GLY A 507 -2.78 -10.02 25.17
C GLY A 507 -3.46 -10.06 23.78
N SER A 508 -3.58 -8.93 23.09
CA SER A 508 -4.19 -8.84 21.74
C SER A 508 -3.28 -9.33 20.62
N GLY A 509 -1.97 -9.41 20.88
CA GLY A 509 -0.95 -9.55 19.85
C GLY A 509 -0.94 -8.35 18.88
N VAL A 510 -0.59 -8.57 17.60
CA VAL A 510 -0.48 -7.50 16.60
C VAL A 510 -1.86 -7.07 16.11
N MET A 511 -2.11 -5.75 16.07
CA MET A 511 -3.32 -5.15 15.52
C MET A 511 -3.15 -4.71 14.06
N SER A 512 -4.25 -4.72 13.29
CA SER A 512 -4.30 -4.09 11.97
C SER A 512 -4.36 -2.56 12.05
N ALA A 513 -4.35 -1.92 10.89
CA ALA A 513 -4.77 -0.53 10.76
C ALA A 513 -6.23 -0.39 11.21
N VAL A 514 -6.58 0.80 11.69
CA VAL A 514 -7.97 1.18 11.92
C VAL A 514 -8.60 1.52 10.57
N VAL A 515 -9.66 0.80 10.19
CA VAL A 515 -10.38 0.99 8.94
C VAL A 515 -11.65 1.78 9.20
N VAL A 516 -11.87 2.85 8.44
CA VAL A 516 -13.13 3.60 8.45
C VAL A 516 -14.10 2.95 7.47
N SER A 517 -15.27 2.56 7.95
CA SER A 517 -16.39 2.11 7.14
C SER A 517 -17.49 3.16 7.20
N VAL A 518 -17.80 3.79 6.06
CA VAL A 518 -18.87 4.78 5.96
C VAL A 518 -20.10 4.13 5.34
N GLY A 519 -21.22 4.14 6.05
CA GLY A 519 -22.50 3.65 5.59
C GLY A 519 -23.16 4.57 4.56
N PRO A 520 -24.17 4.09 3.82
CA PRO A 520 -24.91 4.90 2.84
C PRO A 520 -25.61 6.12 3.43
N ASP A 521 -25.91 6.09 4.73
CA ASP A 521 -26.48 7.19 5.51
C ASP A 521 -25.44 8.22 5.98
N GLY A 522 -24.16 7.99 5.65
CA GLY A 522 -23.03 8.81 6.08
C GLY A 522 -22.52 8.50 7.49
N SER A 523 -23.12 7.55 8.21
CA SER A 523 -22.61 7.10 9.50
C SER A 523 -21.26 6.41 9.31
N ALA A 524 -20.29 6.66 10.19
CA ALA A 524 -18.98 6.04 10.11
C ALA A 524 -18.72 5.14 11.31
N ASN A 525 -18.31 3.91 11.03
CA ASN A 525 -17.85 2.94 12.01
C ASN A 525 -16.37 2.68 11.79
N LEU A 526 -15.61 2.63 12.89
CA LEU A 526 -14.19 2.33 12.87
C LEU A 526 -14.01 0.87 13.25
N TYR A 527 -13.21 0.13 12.49
CA TYR A 527 -12.93 -1.28 12.74
C TYR A 527 -11.43 -1.54 12.81
N TYR A 528 -11.02 -2.51 13.61
CA TYR A 528 -9.66 -3.02 13.63
C TYR A 528 -9.69 -4.52 13.92
N SER A 529 -8.61 -5.20 13.58
CA SER A 529 -8.46 -6.63 13.84
C SER A 529 -7.31 -6.92 14.78
N GLN A 530 -7.43 -8.01 15.52
CA GLN A 530 -6.43 -8.49 16.46
C GLN A 530 -6.01 -9.92 16.10
N SER A 531 -4.73 -10.23 16.33
CA SER A 531 -4.19 -11.57 16.05
C SER A 531 -4.68 -12.66 17.01
N VAL A 532 -5.25 -12.27 18.16
CA VAL A 532 -5.74 -13.18 19.21
C VAL A 532 -7.15 -12.75 19.62
N GLY A 533 -8.02 -13.71 19.94
CA GLY A 533 -9.40 -13.45 20.38
C GLY A 533 -10.36 -13.16 19.21
N ASP A 534 -11.36 -12.33 19.48
CA ASP A 534 -12.33 -11.90 18.47
C ASP A 534 -11.62 -11.06 17.40
N HIS A 535 -11.47 -11.65 16.21
CA HIS A 535 -10.59 -11.14 15.16
C HIS A 535 -10.96 -9.77 14.62
N VAL A 536 -12.21 -9.31 14.73
CA VAL A 536 -12.63 -7.98 14.26
C VAL A 536 -13.40 -7.29 15.37
N GLN A 537 -12.96 -6.07 15.71
CA GLN A 537 -13.54 -5.22 16.72
C GLN A 537 -14.05 -3.93 16.10
N GLN A 538 -15.21 -3.45 16.56
CA GLN A 538 -15.65 -2.09 16.30
C GLN A 538 -15.02 -1.17 17.35
N LEU A 539 -14.24 -0.19 16.92
CA LEU A 539 -13.64 0.80 17.80
C LEU A 539 -14.72 1.76 18.32
N GLN A 540 -14.99 1.66 19.62
CA GLN A 540 -15.91 2.56 20.31
C GLN A 540 -15.18 3.85 20.67
N ASP A 541 -15.21 4.83 19.77
CA ASP A 541 -14.66 6.15 20.03
C ASP A 541 -15.71 7.02 20.76
N PRO A 542 -15.51 7.32 22.06
CA PRO A 542 -16.50 8.02 22.87
C PRO A 542 -16.76 9.46 22.43
N ASN A 543 -15.86 10.02 21.62
CA ASN A 543 -15.92 11.41 21.19
C ASN A 543 -16.26 11.54 19.70
N LEU A 544 -16.34 10.45 18.93
CA LEU A 544 -16.61 10.54 17.49
C LEU A 544 -18.02 11.05 17.29
N SER A 545 -18.13 12.20 16.62
CA SER A 545 -19.43 12.78 16.29
C SER A 545 -20.10 11.91 15.23
N ASN A 546 -21.39 11.61 15.41
CA ASN A 546 -22.23 11.03 14.36
C ASN A 546 -22.55 12.03 13.24
N ASP A 547 -21.94 13.23 13.23
CA ASP A 547 -22.11 14.21 12.15
C ASP A 547 -21.31 13.77 10.91
N PRO A 548 -21.98 13.43 9.79
CA PRO A 548 -21.33 12.95 8.57
C PRO A 548 -20.46 13.99 7.86
N ARG A 549 -20.40 15.24 8.37
CA ARG A 549 -19.75 16.38 7.69
C ARG A 549 -18.31 16.65 8.14
N GLY A 550 -17.72 15.80 8.97
CA GLY A 550 -16.33 15.91 9.43
C GLY A 550 -15.31 15.33 8.43
N SER A 551 -14.45 16.21 7.92
CA SER A 551 -13.26 16.01 7.08
C SER A 551 -12.56 14.63 7.08
N LEU A 552 -12.87 13.79 6.09
CA LEU A 552 -12.01 12.69 5.62
C LEU A 552 -11.00 13.27 4.62
N ILE A 553 -9.71 13.24 4.95
CA ILE A 553 -8.59 13.59 4.05
C ILE A 553 -7.55 12.49 4.32
N TYR A 554 -7.37 11.44 3.52
CA TYR A 554 -7.45 11.29 2.08
C TYR A 554 -8.70 10.54 1.61
N TRP A 555 -9.27 10.94 0.46
CA TRP A 555 -10.59 10.56 -0.08
C TRP A 555 -11.81 11.37 0.41
N GLN A 556 -11.73 12.71 0.43
CA GLN A 556 -12.89 13.43 -0.10
C GLN A 556 -12.83 13.28 -1.62
N ASP A 557 -13.35 12.16 -2.06
CA ASP A 557 -13.92 12.11 -3.36
C ASP A 557 -15.08 13.14 -3.45
N ARG A 558 -14.92 14.13 -4.33
CA ARG A 558 -15.88 15.21 -4.60
C ARG A 558 -16.85 14.90 -5.75
N ARG A 559 -17.12 13.63 -5.98
CA ARG A 559 -18.14 13.13 -6.90
C ARG A 559 -19.56 13.11 -6.24
N ILE A 560 -19.74 13.86 -5.14
CA ILE A 560 -21.05 14.23 -4.58
C ILE A 560 -21.73 15.19 -5.57
N ARG A 561 -22.94 14.85 -6.03
CA ARG A 561 -23.77 15.79 -6.81
C ARG A 561 -23.96 17.08 -5.99
N PRO A 562 -23.84 18.28 -6.61
CA PRO A 562 -24.23 19.51 -5.93
C PRO A 562 -25.65 19.44 -5.38
#